data_AF-A0A354Q9J7-F1
#
_entry.id   AF-A0A354Q9J7-F1
#
_cell.length_a   1.000
_cell.length_b   1.000
_cell.length_c   1.000
_cell.angle_alpha   90.00
_cell.angle_beta   90.00
_cell.angle_gamma   90.00
#
_symmetry.space_group_name_H-M   'P 1'
#
loop_
_entity.id
_entity.type
_entity.pdbx_description
1 polymer ?
#
loop_
_entity_poly.entity_id
_entity_poly.type
_entity_poly.pdbx_seq_one_letter_code
_entity_poly.pdbx_strand_id
1 'polypeptide(L)'
;LRQVAELKYGQSYSAIRRIDGRRIVSVRALVDSGVGNTGEIQRSIKQELLLKIKSQNPQLQYSFEGAHRAQTNTMDGVKQGGIVALILIYSLLALQFRSYFQPVIIMTAIPFGMVGALLGHLLMGYSLSVISVLGIVALTGIVVNDSLILVDFINRSRERGTPIRQAIVEAGVR
;
A
#
# COMPACT_ATOMS: atom_id res chain seq x y z
N LEU A 1 20.07 53.81 -31.53
CA LEU A 1 19.49 52.71 -30.70
C LEU A 1 20.25 51.37 -30.84
N ARG A 2 20.66 50.93 -32.04
CA ARG A 2 21.50 49.70 -32.22
C ARG A 2 22.96 49.79 -31.72
N GLN A 3 23.44 50.96 -31.28
CA GLN A 3 24.80 51.15 -30.73
C GLN A 3 24.85 51.16 -29.19
N VAL A 4 23.71 50.97 -28.50
CA VAL A 4 23.64 51.05 -27.03
C VAL A 4 22.82 49.92 -26.39
N ALA A 5 22.24 49.03 -27.19
CA ALA A 5 21.45 47.90 -26.70
C ALA A 5 21.46 46.72 -27.67
N GLU A 6 21.61 45.51 -27.11
CA GLU A 6 21.51 44.24 -27.83
C GLU A 6 20.05 43.76 -27.77
N LEU A 7 19.38 43.66 -28.93
CA LEU A 7 17.97 43.28 -29.00
C LEU A 7 17.86 41.77 -29.22
N LYS A 8 17.50 41.02 -28.17
CA LYS A 8 17.24 39.57 -28.25
C LYS A 8 15.73 39.33 -28.24
N TYR A 9 15.20 38.87 -29.37
CA TYR A 9 13.82 38.37 -29.44
C TYR A 9 13.76 37.02 -28.74
N GLY A 10 13.03 36.98 -27.61
CA GLY A 10 12.70 35.76 -26.89
C GLY A 10 11.20 35.73 -26.63
N GLN A 11 10.61 34.55 -26.53
CA GLN A 11 9.22 34.45 -26.06
C GLN A 11 9.17 34.92 -24.60
N SER A 12 8.40 35.99 -24.35
CA SER A 12 8.20 36.50 -23.00
C SER A 12 7.40 35.47 -22.19
N TYR A 13 7.91 35.07 -21.02
CA TYR A 13 7.22 34.11 -20.17
C TYR A 13 5.88 34.70 -19.71
N SER A 14 4.76 34.09 -20.13
CA SER A 14 3.42 34.61 -19.84
C SER A 14 3.06 34.62 -18.34
N ALA A 15 3.79 33.86 -17.51
CA ALA A 15 3.77 33.94 -16.05
C ALA A 15 5.01 33.27 -15.44
N ILE A 16 5.69 33.93 -14.50
CA ILE A 16 6.76 33.29 -13.71
C ILE A 16 6.15 32.79 -12.40
N ARG A 17 5.95 31.48 -12.28
CA ARG A 17 5.55 30.86 -11.01
C ARG A 17 6.80 30.51 -10.20
N ARG A 18 6.72 30.73 -8.88
CA ARG A 18 7.78 30.40 -7.93
C ARG A 18 7.21 29.64 -6.74
N ILE A 19 7.96 28.68 -6.24
CA ILE A 19 7.75 28.03 -4.94
C ILE A 19 9.08 28.18 -4.20
N ASP A 20 9.03 28.70 -2.97
CA ASP A 20 10.21 28.93 -2.11
C ASP A 20 11.35 29.69 -2.82
N GLY A 21 11.00 30.73 -3.58
CA GLY A 21 11.95 31.59 -4.29
C GLY A 21 12.56 30.99 -5.57
N ARG A 22 12.29 29.71 -5.88
CA ARG A 22 12.80 29.04 -7.09
C ARG A 22 11.76 29.08 -8.22
N ARG A 23 12.20 29.26 -9.46
CA ARG A 23 11.33 29.18 -10.66
C ARG A 23 10.83 27.76 -10.82
N ILE A 24 9.54 27.59 -11.08
CA ILE A 24 8.93 26.28 -11.31
C ILE A 24 8.39 26.17 -12.74
N VAL A 25 8.42 24.96 -13.28
CA VAL A 25 7.71 24.57 -14.49
C VAL A 25 6.78 23.42 -14.11
N SER A 26 5.48 23.60 -14.31
CA SER A 26 4.48 22.58 -14.00
C SER A 26 4.18 21.74 -15.25
N VAL A 27 4.45 20.44 -15.17
CA VAL A 27 4.04 19.46 -16.18
C VAL A 27 2.81 18.72 -15.64
N ARG A 28 1.74 18.65 -16.41
CA ARG A 28 0.51 17.94 -16.04
C ARG A 28 0.25 16.84 -17.05
N ALA A 29 -0.12 15.66 -16.56
CA ALA A 29 -0.55 14.53 -17.36
C ALA A 29 -1.75 13.88 -16.65
N LEU A 30 -2.70 13.38 -17.42
CA LEU A 30 -3.82 12.60 -16.91
C LEU A 30 -3.50 11.13 -17.18
N VAL A 31 -3.66 10.28 -16.17
CA VAL A 31 -3.52 8.83 -16.32
C VAL A 31 -4.87 8.27 -16.72
N ASP A 32 -4.89 7.47 -17.79
CA ASP A 32 -6.03 6.63 -18.12
C ASP A 32 -5.99 5.36 -17.25
N SER A 33 -6.86 5.32 -16.24
CA SER A 33 -6.96 4.22 -15.27
C SER A 33 -7.50 2.91 -15.87
N GLY A 34 -7.98 2.91 -17.12
CA GLY A 34 -8.37 1.69 -17.84
C GLY A 34 -7.20 0.98 -18.52
N VAL A 35 -6.07 1.68 -18.73
CA VAL A 35 -4.92 1.18 -19.51
C VAL A 35 -3.66 1.02 -18.65
N GLY A 36 -3.52 1.77 -17.54
CA GLY A 36 -2.34 1.64 -16.68
C GLY A 36 -2.49 2.18 -15.27
N ASN A 37 -1.65 1.68 -14.36
CA ASN A 37 -1.61 2.10 -12.96
C ASN A 37 -0.77 3.37 -12.79
N THR A 38 -1.34 4.38 -12.14
CA THR A 38 -0.65 5.63 -11.77
C THR A 38 0.69 5.38 -11.06
N GLY A 39 0.75 4.43 -10.13
CA GLY A 39 1.96 4.08 -9.39
C GLY A 39 3.05 3.44 -10.25
N GLU A 40 2.68 2.57 -11.18
CA GLU A 40 3.62 1.94 -12.12
C GLU A 40 4.15 2.95 -13.13
N ILE A 41 3.27 3.72 -13.78
CA ILE A 41 3.63 4.77 -14.72
C ILE A 41 4.57 5.78 -14.06
N GLN A 42 4.25 6.19 -12.83
CA GLN A 42 5.08 7.12 -12.10
C GLN A 42 6.44 6.51 -11.70
N ARG A 43 6.47 5.23 -11.33
CA ARG A 43 7.73 4.53 -11.06
C ARG A 43 8.60 4.51 -12.31
N SER A 44 8.05 4.22 -13.48
CA SER A 44 8.76 4.29 -14.76
C SER A 44 9.26 5.71 -15.06
N ILE A 45 8.43 6.73 -14.89
CA ILE A 45 8.85 8.15 -15.06
C ILE A 45 10.00 8.50 -14.11
N LYS A 46 9.94 8.06 -12.85
CA LYS A 46 10.98 8.31 -11.85
C LYS A 46 12.29 7.58 -12.19
N GLN A 47 12.19 6.32 -12.62
CA GLN A 47 13.34 5.45 -12.81
C GLN A 47 14.03 5.67 -14.17
N GLU A 48 13.29 6.02 -15.22
CA GLU A 48 13.84 6.12 -16.57
C GLU A 48 14.09 7.58 -16.97
N LEU A 49 13.08 8.44 -16.77
CA LEU A 49 13.12 9.81 -17.29
C LEU A 49 13.79 10.78 -16.30
N LEU A 50 13.32 10.81 -15.05
CA LEU A 50 13.80 11.77 -14.06
C LEU A 50 15.24 11.51 -13.62
N LEU A 51 15.67 10.24 -13.56
CA LEU A 51 17.07 9.90 -13.29
C LEU A 51 18.00 10.45 -14.38
N LYS A 52 17.63 10.28 -15.65
CA LYS A 52 18.40 10.80 -16.80
C LYS A 52 18.46 12.33 -16.80
N ILE A 53 17.34 13.00 -16.57
CA ILE A 53 17.29 14.48 -16.52
C ILE A 53 18.11 15.02 -15.34
N LYS A 54 18.02 14.39 -14.15
CA LYS A 54 18.79 14.79 -12.98
C LYS A 54 20.30 14.61 -13.17
N SER A 55 20.72 13.57 -13.90
CA SER A 55 22.14 13.36 -14.21
C SER A 55 22.72 14.49 -15.06
N GLN A 56 21.92 15.06 -15.97
CA GLN A 56 22.31 16.17 -16.83
C GLN A 56 22.18 17.53 -16.13
N ASN A 57 21.34 17.63 -15.09
CA ASN A 57 21.06 18.87 -14.36
C ASN A 57 21.04 18.62 -12.84
N PRO A 58 22.20 18.61 -12.16
CA PRO A 58 22.29 18.26 -10.74
C PRO A 58 21.52 19.21 -9.81
N GLN A 59 21.31 20.46 -10.24
CA GLN A 59 20.58 21.47 -9.48
C GLN A 59 19.04 21.36 -9.63
N LEU A 60 18.55 20.46 -10.50
CA LEU A 60 17.13 20.28 -10.72
C LEU A 60 16.48 19.60 -9.51
N GLN A 61 15.51 20.29 -8.91
CA GLN A 61 14.61 19.73 -7.91
C GLN A 61 13.27 19.42 -8.57
N TYR A 62 12.68 18.27 -8.25
CA TYR A 62 11.36 17.89 -8.71
C TYR A 62 10.51 17.44 -7.52
N SER A 63 9.21 17.75 -7.55
CA SER A 63 8.22 17.17 -6.65
C SER A 63 7.04 16.66 -7.48
N PHE A 64 6.48 15.53 -7.06
CA PHE A 64 5.20 15.06 -7.57
C PHE A 64 4.11 15.63 -6.66
N GLU A 65 3.24 16.46 -7.22
CA GLU A 65 2.12 17.10 -6.53
C GLU A 65 0.78 16.47 -6.96
N GLY A 66 -0.27 16.65 -6.15
CA GLY A 66 -1.62 16.17 -6.48
C GLY A 66 -1.86 14.70 -6.12
N ALA A 67 -2.35 13.91 -7.09
CA ALA A 67 -2.84 12.55 -6.87
C ALA A 67 -1.81 11.62 -6.20
N HIS A 68 -0.52 11.78 -6.48
CA HIS A 68 0.52 10.98 -5.84
C HIS A 68 0.67 11.28 -4.34
N ARG A 69 0.68 12.56 -3.94
CA ARG A 69 0.75 12.93 -2.51
C ARG A 69 -0.47 12.40 -1.74
N ALA A 70 -1.64 12.48 -2.36
CA ALA A 70 -2.85 11.88 -1.78
C ALA A 70 -2.70 10.36 -1.64
N GLN A 71 -2.24 9.67 -2.69
CA GLN A 71 -2.03 8.22 -2.67
C GLN A 71 -0.98 7.77 -1.64
N THR A 72 0.16 8.46 -1.52
CA THR A 72 1.19 8.12 -0.53
C THR A 72 0.68 8.35 0.88
N ASN A 73 0.02 9.48 1.14
CA ASN A 73 -0.53 9.78 2.47
C ASN A 73 -1.59 8.74 2.87
N THR A 74 -2.45 8.33 1.94
CA THR A 74 -3.43 7.26 2.20
C THR A 74 -2.74 5.92 2.45
N MET A 75 -1.72 5.56 1.65
CA MET A 75 -0.99 4.31 1.82
C MET A 75 -0.27 4.25 3.18
N ASP A 76 0.35 5.36 3.59
CA ASP A 76 1.01 5.48 4.88
C ASP A 76 -0.01 5.39 6.03
N GLY A 77 -1.17 6.04 5.88
CA GLY A 77 -2.27 5.94 6.83
C GLY A 77 -2.80 4.51 6.97
N VAL A 78 -2.99 3.79 5.86
CA VAL A 78 -3.42 2.38 5.87
C VAL A 78 -2.36 1.48 6.49
N LYS A 79 -1.08 1.69 6.19
CA LYS A 79 0.02 0.93 6.79
C LYS A 79 0.09 1.15 8.30
N GLN A 80 0.03 2.40 8.75
CA GLN A 80 0.06 2.74 10.17
C GLN A 80 -1.17 2.19 10.89
N GLY A 81 -2.37 2.39 10.32
CA GLY A 81 -3.61 1.83 10.84
C GLY A 81 -3.60 0.31 10.89
N GLY A 82 -3.04 -0.35 9.86
CA GLY A 82 -2.89 -1.80 9.79
C GLY A 82 -1.98 -2.35 10.89
N ILE A 83 -0.84 -1.71 11.16
CA ILE A 83 0.03 -2.11 12.27
C ILE A 83 -0.68 -1.97 13.62
N VAL A 84 -1.37 -0.85 13.85
CA VAL A 84 -2.15 -0.64 15.08
C VAL A 84 -3.25 -1.70 15.21
N ALA A 85 -3.97 -1.98 14.12
CA ALA A 85 -5.00 -3.02 14.09
C ALA A 85 -4.45 -4.41 14.40
N LEU A 86 -3.30 -4.79 13.83
CA LEU A 86 -2.64 -6.07 14.13
C LEU A 86 -2.27 -6.20 15.61
N ILE A 87 -1.75 -5.14 16.22
CA ILE A 87 -1.43 -5.11 17.66
C ILE A 87 -2.69 -5.25 18.51
N LEU A 88 -3.76 -4.53 18.15
CA LEU A 88 -5.05 -4.62 18.85
C LEU A 88 -5.67 -6.01 18.72
N ILE A 89 -5.70 -6.59 17.51
CA ILE A 89 -6.18 -7.95 17.27
C ILE A 89 -5.37 -8.94 18.10
N TYR A 90 -4.04 -8.88 18.05
CA TYR A 90 -3.19 -9.75 18.86
C TYR A 90 -3.52 -9.63 20.36
N SER A 91 -3.65 -8.41 20.86
CA SER A 91 -3.95 -8.15 22.28
C SER A 91 -5.31 -8.71 22.68
N LEU A 92 -6.35 -8.50 21.86
CA LEU A 92 -7.68 -9.04 22.08
C LEU A 92 -7.67 -10.58 22.10
N LEU A 93 -6.98 -11.21 21.15
CA LEU A 93 -6.87 -12.67 21.10
C LEU A 93 -6.08 -13.22 22.28
N ALA A 94 -4.98 -12.56 22.68
CA ALA A 94 -4.17 -12.97 23.82
C ALA A 94 -4.97 -12.94 25.13
N LEU A 95 -5.80 -11.91 25.30
CA LEU A 95 -6.73 -11.80 26.44
C LEU A 95 -7.83 -12.85 26.38
N GLN A 96 -8.43 -13.07 25.21
CA GLN A 96 -9.52 -14.03 25.00
C GLN A 96 -9.08 -15.45 25.33
N PHE A 97 -7.95 -15.90 24.78
CA PHE A 97 -7.46 -17.27 24.94
C PHE A 97 -6.56 -17.46 26.16
N ARG A 98 -6.25 -16.38 26.90
CA ARG A 98 -5.28 -16.38 28.01
C ARG A 98 -3.94 -17.03 27.62
N SER A 99 -3.55 -16.87 26.36
CA SER A 99 -2.39 -17.53 25.76
C SER A 99 -1.71 -16.59 24.76
N TYR A 100 -0.39 -16.54 24.81
CA TYR A 100 0.42 -15.74 23.88
C TYR A 100 0.73 -16.48 22.57
N PHE A 101 0.66 -17.82 22.56
CA PHE A 101 0.99 -18.62 21.38
C PHE A 101 -0.18 -18.76 20.41
N GLN A 102 -1.40 -18.91 20.91
CA GLN A 102 -2.59 -19.08 20.05
C GLN A 102 -2.87 -17.88 19.13
N PRO A 103 -2.74 -16.62 19.59
CA PRO A 103 -2.85 -15.45 18.72
C PRO A 103 -1.82 -15.45 17.59
N VAL A 104 -0.58 -15.88 17.86
CA VAL A 104 0.47 -15.96 16.83
C VAL A 104 0.08 -16.97 15.76
N ILE A 105 -0.45 -18.13 16.14
CA ILE A 105 -0.94 -19.14 15.19
C ILE A 105 -2.02 -18.54 14.29
N ILE A 106 -2.99 -17.82 14.85
CA ILE A 106 -4.05 -17.14 14.08
C ILE A 106 -3.44 -16.09 13.13
N MET A 107 -2.47 -15.31 13.59
CA MET A 107 -1.81 -14.30 12.78
C MET A 107 -1.01 -14.87 11.61
N THR A 108 -0.56 -16.14 11.68
CA THR A 108 0.14 -16.77 10.54
C THR A 108 -0.77 -16.91 9.32
N ALA A 109 -2.10 -16.90 9.47
CA ALA A 109 -3.03 -16.95 8.35
C ALA A 109 -3.02 -15.66 7.50
N ILE A 110 -2.64 -14.52 8.08
CA ILE A 110 -2.60 -13.20 7.41
C ILE A 110 -1.64 -13.18 6.21
N PRO A 111 -0.35 -13.55 6.33
CA PRO A 111 0.55 -13.59 5.18
C PRO A 111 0.08 -14.56 4.10
N PHE A 112 -0.60 -15.67 4.44
CA PHE A 112 -1.19 -16.56 3.43
C PHE A 112 -2.33 -15.88 2.67
N GLY A 113 -3.21 -15.15 3.36
CA GLY A 113 -4.25 -14.34 2.73
C GLY A 113 -3.68 -13.26 1.80
N MET A 114 -2.59 -12.61 2.21
CA MET A 114 -1.88 -11.63 1.37
C MET A 114 -1.28 -12.26 0.11
N VAL A 115 -0.64 -13.43 0.24
CA VAL A 115 -0.10 -14.16 -0.92
C VAL A 115 -1.22 -14.53 -1.88
N GLY A 116 -2.36 -15.00 -1.39
CA GLY A 116 -3.54 -15.29 -2.21
C GLY A 116 -4.05 -14.06 -2.96
N ALA A 117 -4.13 -12.91 -2.29
CA ALA A 117 -4.56 -11.66 -2.91
C ALA A 117 -3.57 -11.14 -3.98
N LEU A 118 -2.26 -11.26 -3.72
CA LEU A 118 -1.22 -10.89 -4.69
C LEU A 118 -1.23 -11.81 -5.92
N LEU A 119 -1.36 -13.12 -5.71
CA LEU A 119 -1.50 -14.08 -6.80
C LEU A 119 -2.77 -13.84 -7.60
N GLY A 120 -3.89 -13.52 -6.96
CA GLY A 120 -5.14 -13.16 -7.64
C GLY A 120 -4.99 -11.95 -8.55
N HIS A 121 -4.31 -10.90 -8.06
CA HIS A 121 -3.98 -9.72 -8.86
C HIS A 121 -3.08 -10.07 -10.06
N LEU A 122 -2.06 -10.89 -9.83
CA LEU A 122 -1.15 -11.33 -10.89
C LEU A 122 -1.87 -12.14 -11.98
N LEU A 123 -2.74 -13.08 -11.59
CA LEU A 123 -3.50 -13.91 -12.53
C LEU A 123 -4.51 -13.10 -13.34
N MET A 124 -5.11 -12.07 -12.74
CA MET A 124 -6.07 -11.19 -13.42
C MET A 124 -5.39 -10.07 -14.22
N GLY A 125 -4.06 -9.92 -14.12
CA GLY A 125 -3.32 -8.81 -14.74
C GLY A 125 -3.62 -7.46 -14.10
N TYR A 126 -4.18 -7.43 -12.89
CA TYR A 126 -4.46 -6.20 -12.17
C TYR A 126 -3.26 -5.76 -11.33
N SER A 127 -2.86 -4.53 -11.52
CA SER A 127 -1.88 -3.85 -10.68
C SER A 127 -2.41 -3.58 -9.25
N LEU A 128 -1.53 -3.46 -8.27
CA LEU A 128 -1.93 -3.15 -6.89
C LEU A 128 -2.30 -1.66 -6.75
N SER A 129 -3.55 -1.39 -6.40
CA SER A 129 -4.08 -0.04 -6.17
C SER A 129 -4.40 0.21 -4.69
N VAL A 130 -4.74 1.45 -4.32
CA VAL A 130 -5.23 1.76 -2.95
C VAL A 130 -6.48 0.94 -2.63
N ILE A 131 -7.39 0.77 -3.59
CA ILE A 131 -8.60 -0.04 -3.44
C ILE A 131 -8.24 -1.50 -3.19
N SER A 132 -7.25 -2.02 -3.91
CA SER A 132 -6.72 -3.38 -3.71
C SER A 132 -6.20 -3.58 -2.28
N VAL A 133 -5.46 -2.60 -1.75
CA VAL A 133 -4.93 -2.67 -0.38
C VAL A 133 -6.05 -2.65 0.66
N LEU A 134 -7.08 -1.80 0.47
CA LEU A 134 -8.26 -1.81 1.34
C LEU A 134 -8.98 -3.17 1.30
N GLY A 135 -9.06 -3.79 0.12
CA GLY A 135 -9.57 -5.16 -0.04
C GLY A 135 -8.75 -6.20 0.71
N ILE A 136 -7.42 -6.11 0.69
CA ILE A 136 -6.52 -7.00 1.45
C ILE A 136 -6.73 -6.83 2.96
N VAL A 137 -6.93 -5.59 3.44
CA VAL A 137 -7.24 -5.32 4.85
C VAL A 137 -8.58 -5.96 5.24
N ALA A 138 -9.61 -5.82 4.39
CA ALA A 138 -10.90 -6.48 4.63
C ALA A 138 -10.79 -8.00 4.66
N LEU A 139 -10.05 -8.58 3.71
CA LEU A 139 -9.77 -10.02 3.64
C LEU A 139 -9.05 -10.52 4.89
N THR A 140 -8.11 -9.73 5.42
CA THR A 140 -7.38 -10.07 6.66
C THR A 140 -8.35 -10.29 7.83
N GLY A 141 -9.39 -9.47 7.94
CA GLY A 141 -10.42 -9.62 8.97
C GLY A 141 -11.18 -10.95 8.86
N ILE A 142 -11.55 -11.36 7.65
CA ILE A 142 -12.23 -12.64 7.38
C ILE A 142 -11.33 -13.81 7.78
N VAL A 143 -10.09 -13.81 7.29
CA VAL A 143 -9.11 -14.88 7.54
C VAL A 143 -8.79 -15.04 9.04
N VAL A 144 -8.69 -13.93 9.76
CA VAL A 144 -8.50 -13.93 11.21
C VAL A 144 -9.72 -14.50 11.93
N ASN A 145 -10.93 -14.13 11.51
CA ASN A 145 -12.16 -14.64 12.10
C ASN A 145 -12.30 -16.16 11.90
N ASP A 146 -12.03 -16.66 10.70
CA ASP A 146 -12.11 -18.09 10.40
C ASP A 146 -11.11 -18.89 11.26
N SER A 147 -9.88 -18.37 11.37
CA SER A 147 -8.83 -18.97 12.20
C SER A 147 -9.17 -18.92 13.69
N LEU A 148 -9.81 -17.83 14.15
CA LEU A 148 -10.29 -17.67 15.53
C LEU A 148 -11.35 -18.71 15.86
N ILE A 149 -12.36 -18.86 15.01
CA ILE A 149 -13.45 -19.84 15.21
C ILE A 149 -12.88 -21.26 15.27
N LEU A 150 -11.95 -21.60 14.38
CA LEU A 150 -11.30 -22.90 14.34
C LEU A 150 -10.54 -23.19 15.65
N VAL A 151 -9.70 -22.24 16.10
CA VAL A 151 -8.91 -22.40 17.34
C VAL A 151 -9.82 -22.44 18.57
N ASP A 152 -10.88 -21.63 18.62
CA ASP A 152 -11.88 -21.67 19.68
C ASP A 152 -12.55 -23.05 19.76
N PHE A 153 -12.95 -23.62 18.62
CA PHE A 153 -13.57 -24.94 18.59
C PHE A 153 -12.61 -26.04 19.09
N ILE A 154 -11.34 -25.97 18.70
CA ILE A 154 -10.29 -26.90 19.17
C ILE A 154 -10.14 -26.78 20.69
N ASN A 155 -10.05 -25.56 21.23
CA ASN A 155 -9.94 -25.31 22.66
C ASN A 155 -11.15 -25.84 23.44
N ARG A 156 -12.37 -25.57 22.98
CA ARG A 156 -13.59 -26.08 23.61
C ARG A 156 -13.68 -27.60 23.57
N SER A 157 -13.21 -28.24 22.50
CA SER A 157 -13.15 -29.70 22.40
C SER A 157 -12.11 -30.29 23.35
N ARG A 158 -10.97 -29.61 23.51
CA ARG A 158 -9.92 -29.95 24.48
C ARG A 158 -10.42 -29.85 25.92
N GLU A 159 -11.21 -28.84 26.26
CA GLU A 159 -11.82 -28.69 27.59
C GLU A 159 -12.79 -29.82 27.92
N ARG A 160 -13.45 -30.40 26.91
CA ARG A 160 -14.30 -31.60 27.05
C ARG A 160 -13.51 -32.91 27.20
N GLY A 161 -12.17 -32.85 27.27
CA GLY A 161 -11.30 -34.02 27.43
C GLY A 161 -10.89 -34.69 26.10
N THR A 162 -11.26 -34.12 24.96
CA THR A 162 -10.93 -34.70 23.65
C THR A 162 -9.42 -34.59 23.37
N PRO A 163 -8.74 -35.67 22.95
CA PRO A 163 -7.34 -35.62 22.52
C PRO A 163 -7.13 -34.60 21.41
N ILE A 164 -5.98 -33.89 21.43
CA ILE A 164 -5.73 -32.75 20.50
C ILE A 164 -5.87 -33.13 19.03
N ARG A 165 -5.41 -34.33 18.64
CA ARG A 165 -5.49 -34.79 17.25
C ARG A 165 -6.94 -35.01 16.80
N GLN A 166 -7.78 -35.54 17.68
CA GLN A 166 -9.20 -35.71 17.41
C GLN A 166 -9.91 -34.36 17.36
N ALA A 167 -9.60 -33.46 18.30
CA ALA A 167 -10.14 -32.10 18.30
C ALA A 167 -9.82 -31.33 17.01
N ILE A 168 -8.60 -31.46 16.47
CA ILE A 168 -8.21 -30.84 15.19
C ILE A 168 -8.98 -31.43 14.01
N VAL A 169 -9.12 -32.77 13.96
CA VAL A 169 -9.87 -33.44 12.88
C VAL A 169 -11.35 -33.05 12.92
N GLU A 170 -11.96 -33.03 14.10
CA GLU A 170 -13.36 -32.61 14.24
C GLU A 170 -13.57 -31.14 13.88
N ALA A 171 -12.60 -30.28 14.22
CA ALA A 171 -12.64 -28.86 13.89
C ALA A 171 -12.55 -28.61 12.38
N GLY A 172 -11.78 -29.42 11.64
CA GLY A 172 -11.60 -29.26 10.20
C GLY A 172 -12.73 -29.84 9.33
N VAL A 173 -13.65 -30.62 9.91
CA VAL A 173 -14.79 -31.23 9.20
C VAL A 173 -16.04 -30.33 9.26
N ARG A 174 -16.05 -29.33 10.13
CA ARG A 174 -17.15 -28.36 10.31
C ARG A 174 -16.80 -27.01 9.72
#